data_AF-A0A9Q9E6Q2-F1
#
_entry.id   AF-A0A9Q9E6Q2-F1
#
_cell.length_a   1.000
_cell.length_b   1.000
_cell.length_c   1.000
_cell.angle_alpha   90.00
_cell.angle_beta   90.00
_cell.angle_gamma   90.00
#
_symmetry.space_group_name_H-M   'P 1'
#
loop_
_entity.id
_entity.type
_entity.pdbx_description
1 polymer ?
#
loop_
_entity_poly.entity_id
_entity_poly.type
_entity_poly.pdbx_seq_one_letter_code
_entity_poly.pdbx_strand_id
1 'polypeptide(L)'
;MFVPIALLVAGCGDAVMPGEGAQAAVPRRAAAATPVPAASLEAFWTRFRRAALAGDAATIRALSAPTVVQNSTLDDGPAGRIPASRVPAAVATVLGRPDGVDAAGRTHRAILQATPVPKRDAQQPAGSYRFGDLVFTRGKAGWRLTEIYMDE
;
A
#
# COMPACT_ATOMS: atom_id res chain seq x y z
N MET A 1 40.64 -43.04 -61.70
CA MET A 1 40.60 -42.91 -60.23
C MET A 1 39.20 -43.33 -59.79
N PHE A 2 39.13 -44.23 -58.81
CA PHE A 2 37.98 -45.03 -58.31
C PHE A 2 36.55 -44.42 -58.38
N VAL A 3 35.65 -45.09 -59.15
CA VAL A 3 34.37 -45.81 -58.81
C VAL A 3 33.77 -45.55 -57.39
N PRO A 4 32.43 -45.58 -57.08
CA PRO A 4 31.21 -46.12 -57.77
C PRO A 4 30.03 -45.09 -57.89
N ILE A 5 28.95 -45.26 -58.67
CA ILE A 5 27.89 -46.29 -58.88
C ILE A 5 26.82 -46.39 -57.75
N ALA A 6 25.56 -46.42 -58.22
CA ALA A 6 24.31 -46.92 -57.63
C ALA A 6 23.53 -45.96 -56.70
N LEU A 7 22.36 -45.45 -57.13
CA LEU A 7 21.02 -46.08 -57.30
C LEU A 7 20.16 -46.01 -56.01
N LEU A 8 18.89 -45.65 -56.26
CA LEU A 8 17.66 -46.13 -55.61
C LEU A 8 17.05 -45.36 -54.43
N VAL A 9 15.78 -45.01 -54.70
CA VAL A 9 14.57 -45.35 -53.92
C VAL A 9 13.96 -44.29 -53.01
N ALA A 10 12.69 -44.03 -53.34
CA ALA A 10 11.68 -43.42 -52.51
C ALA A 10 11.46 -44.22 -51.21
N GLY A 11 11.42 -43.52 -50.08
CA GLY A 11 11.00 -44.10 -48.81
C GLY A 11 10.44 -43.02 -47.90
N CYS A 12 9.15 -43.12 -47.57
CA CYS A 12 8.56 -42.50 -46.39
C CYS A 12 9.41 -42.82 -45.16
N GLY A 13 9.77 -41.78 -44.42
CA GLY A 13 10.42 -41.91 -43.13
C GLY A 13 10.15 -40.64 -42.31
N ASP A 14 9.24 -40.78 -41.37
CA ASP A 14 8.87 -39.80 -40.36
C ASP A 14 10.13 -39.35 -39.58
N ALA A 15 10.43 -38.06 -39.58
CA ALA A 15 11.50 -37.48 -38.77
C ALA A 15 11.01 -36.16 -38.17
N VAL A 16 10.42 -36.26 -36.98
CA VAL A 16 10.13 -35.13 -36.11
C VAL A 16 11.42 -34.70 -35.42
N MET A 17 11.62 -33.37 -35.30
CA MET A 17 12.39 -32.57 -34.31
C MET A 17 13.19 -31.43 -35.00
N PRO A 18 13.54 -30.33 -34.32
CA PRO A 18 12.67 -29.36 -33.64
C PRO A 18 13.00 -27.91 -34.08
N GLY A 19 11.99 -27.13 -34.50
CA GLY A 19 12.16 -25.74 -34.93
C GLY A 19 11.47 -24.76 -33.98
N GLU A 20 12.20 -24.39 -32.95
CA GLU A 20 12.18 -23.15 -32.16
C GLU A 20 11.16 -22.07 -32.57
N GLY A 21 10.27 -21.70 -31.65
CA GLY A 21 9.36 -20.55 -31.85
C GLY A 21 8.08 -20.53 -31.03
N ALA A 22 7.86 -21.46 -30.09
CA ALA A 22 6.76 -21.34 -29.14
C ALA A 22 7.16 -20.35 -28.03
N GLN A 23 6.83 -19.06 -28.20
CA GLN A 23 6.76 -18.12 -27.08
C GLN A 23 5.65 -18.60 -26.14
N ALA A 24 6.04 -19.46 -25.20
CA ALA A 24 5.24 -19.79 -24.04
C ALA A 24 4.95 -18.47 -23.31
N ALA A 25 3.71 -18.02 -23.39
CA ALA A 25 3.17 -17.01 -22.51
C ALA A 25 3.39 -17.50 -21.08
N VAL A 26 4.44 -16.98 -20.44
CA VAL A 26 4.71 -17.23 -19.03
C VAL A 26 3.44 -16.81 -18.29
N PRO A 27 2.73 -17.71 -17.59
CA PRO A 27 1.68 -17.26 -16.71
C PRO A 27 2.37 -16.36 -15.70
N ARG A 28 2.12 -15.05 -15.79
CA ARG A 28 2.51 -14.06 -14.79
C ARG A 28 1.81 -14.51 -13.53
N ARG A 29 2.50 -15.36 -12.76
CA ARG A 29 2.10 -15.78 -11.43
C ARG A 29 1.84 -14.47 -10.71
N ALA A 30 0.57 -14.13 -10.55
CA ALA A 30 0.17 -13.09 -9.63
C ALA A 30 0.87 -13.50 -8.35
N ALA A 31 1.86 -12.70 -7.93
CA ALA A 31 2.46 -12.87 -6.63
C ALA A 31 1.28 -12.84 -5.68
N ALA A 32 0.89 -14.01 -5.20
CA ALA A 32 -0.14 -14.14 -4.19
C ALA A 32 0.43 -13.31 -3.06
N ALA A 33 -0.16 -12.11 -2.89
CA ALA A 33 0.22 -11.22 -1.82
C ALA A 33 0.05 -12.06 -0.56
N THR A 34 1.16 -12.46 0.04
CA THR A 34 1.17 -13.24 1.26
C THR A 34 0.20 -12.53 2.20
N PRO A 35 -0.85 -13.19 2.71
CA PRO A 35 -1.80 -12.53 3.59
C PRO A 35 -0.99 -12.02 4.77
N VAL A 36 -0.79 -10.70 4.82
CA VAL A 36 -0.11 -10.06 5.93
C VAL A 36 -0.97 -10.39 7.14
N PRO A 37 -0.45 -11.12 8.14
CA PRO A 37 -1.22 -11.40 9.34
C PRO A 37 -1.78 -10.07 9.82
N ALA A 38 -3.08 -10.00 10.10
CA ALA A 38 -3.78 -8.75 10.40
C ALA A 38 -3.03 -8.04 11.53
N ALA A 39 -2.17 -7.09 11.16
CA ALA A 39 -1.18 -6.56 12.06
C ALA A 39 -1.91 -5.96 13.27
N SER A 40 -1.37 -6.15 14.47
CA SER A 40 -1.91 -5.46 15.65
C SER A 40 -1.87 -3.95 15.42
N LEU A 41 -2.71 -3.20 16.15
CA LEU A 41 -2.69 -1.74 16.07
C LEU A 41 -1.29 -1.21 16.37
N GLU A 42 -0.59 -1.80 17.34
CA GLU A 42 0.77 -1.42 17.72
C GLU A 42 1.80 -1.66 16.60
N ALA A 43 1.75 -2.81 15.92
CA ALA A 43 2.64 -3.12 14.81
C ALA A 43 2.37 -2.20 13.61
N PHE A 44 1.09 -1.95 13.30
CA PHE A 44 0.68 -0.97 12.30
C PHE A 44 1.20 0.43 12.66
N TRP A 45 0.95 0.88 13.90
CA TRP A 45 1.32 2.20 14.39
C TRP A 45 2.82 2.42 14.32
N THR A 46 3.62 1.44 14.76
CA THR A 46 5.08 1.51 14.71
C THR A 46 5.57 1.71 13.27
N ARG A 47 4.99 0.97 12.32
CA ARG A 47 5.36 1.08 10.90
C ARG A 47 4.91 2.41 10.30
N PHE A 48 3.68 2.85 10.59
CA PHE A 48 3.14 4.12 10.13
C PHE A 48 3.95 5.29 10.69
N ARG A 49 4.18 5.33 12.01
CA ARG A 49 4.97 6.36 12.70
C ARG A 49 6.34 6.50 12.06
N ARG A 50 7.07 5.39 11.89
CA ARG A 50 8.39 5.42 11.26
C ARG A 50 8.34 6.00 9.85
N ALA A 51 7.37 5.58 9.04
CA ALA A 51 7.22 6.05 7.66
C ALA A 51 6.85 7.55 7.60
N ALA A 52 5.89 7.98 8.42
CA ALA A 52 5.45 9.36 8.54
C ALA A 52 6.58 10.31 8.98
N LEU A 53 7.38 9.90 9.96
CA LEU A 53 8.52 10.68 10.45
C LEU A 53 9.67 10.74 9.45
N ALA A 54 9.92 9.66 8.70
CA ALA A 54 10.96 9.59 7.67
C ALA A 54 10.54 10.17 6.31
N GLY A 55 9.25 10.49 6.12
CA GLY A 55 8.72 10.90 4.81
C GLY A 55 8.68 9.75 3.78
N ASP A 56 8.61 8.50 4.23
CA ASP A 56 8.55 7.32 3.34
C ASP A 56 7.17 7.20 2.67
N ALA A 57 7.04 7.87 1.53
CA ALA A 57 5.82 7.94 0.75
C ALA A 57 5.32 6.56 0.28
N ALA A 58 6.22 5.64 -0.05
CA ALA A 58 5.87 4.30 -0.52
C ALA A 58 5.21 3.49 0.60
N THR A 59 5.77 3.53 1.81
CA THR A 59 5.18 2.86 2.97
C THR A 59 3.87 3.52 3.39
N ILE A 60 3.78 4.86 3.44
CA ILE A 60 2.53 5.55 3.78
C ILE A 60 1.41 5.15 2.82
N ARG A 61 1.69 5.13 1.51
CA ARG A 61 0.74 4.66 0.49
C ARG A 61 0.30 3.21 0.73
N ALA A 62 1.23 2.30 1.03
CA ALA A 62 0.92 0.90 1.27
C ALA A 62 0.07 0.68 2.54
N LEU A 63 0.23 1.54 3.54
CA LEU A 63 -0.53 1.55 4.79
C LEU A 63 -1.87 2.29 4.69
N SER A 64 -2.20 2.84 3.53
CA SER A 64 -3.45 3.56 3.32
C SER A 64 -4.49 2.69 2.62
N ALA A 65 -5.75 3.08 2.71
CA ALA A 65 -6.80 2.57 1.86
C ALA A 65 -6.56 2.98 0.40
N PRO A 66 -7.06 2.22 -0.60
CA PRO A 66 -6.92 2.59 -2.02
C PRO A 66 -7.50 3.99 -2.32
N THR A 67 -8.58 4.33 -1.63
CA THR A 67 -9.19 5.66 -1.59
C THR A 67 -9.35 6.05 -0.13
N VAL A 68 -8.88 7.25 0.22
CA VAL A 68 -8.97 7.85 1.55
C VAL A 68 -9.98 8.99 1.49
N VAL A 69 -10.85 9.08 2.47
CA VAL A 69 -11.81 10.18 2.59
C VAL A 69 -11.08 11.41 3.11
N GLN A 70 -11.31 12.56 2.49
CA GLN A 70 -10.87 13.85 2.99
C GLN A 70 -12.06 14.59 3.56
N ASN A 71 -12.08 14.82 4.86
CA ASN A 71 -13.07 15.63 5.52
C ASN A 71 -12.49 17.04 5.75
N SER A 72 -13.32 18.08 5.69
CA SER A 72 -12.94 19.40 6.20
C SER A 72 -12.79 19.35 7.72
N THR A 73 -11.94 20.19 8.31
CA THR A 73 -11.72 20.17 9.75
C THR A 73 -12.98 20.57 10.54
N LEU A 74 -13.89 21.33 9.93
CA LEU A 74 -15.17 21.73 10.53
C LEU A 74 -16.32 20.74 10.28
N ASP A 75 -16.10 19.63 9.57
CA ASP A 75 -17.14 18.66 9.16
C ASP A 75 -18.34 19.26 8.37
N ASP A 76 -18.30 20.54 8.01
CA ASP A 76 -19.35 21.27 7.27
C ASP A 76 -19.22 21.19 5.74
N GLY A 77 -18.10 20.65 5.24
CA GLY A 77 -17.77 20.56 3.81
C GLY A 77 -18.08 19.19 3.19
N PRO A 78 -18.28 19.10 1.86
CA PRO A 78 -18.44 17.81 1.20
C PRO A 78 -17.15 16.99 1.31
N ALA A 79 -17.28 15.73 1.75
CA ALA A 79 -16.14 14.84 1.86
C ALA A 79 -15.50 14.55 0.49
N GLY A 80 -14.23 14.93 0.35
CA GLY A 80 -13.39 14.63 -0.80
C GLY A 80 -12.90 13.18 -0.79
N ARG A 81 -12.36 12.72 -1.92
CA ARG A 81 -11.72 11.41 -2.04
C ARG A 81 -10.32 11.55 -2.60
N ILE A 82 -9.33 11.13 -1.81
CA ILE A 82 -7.92 11.17 -2.18
C ILE A 82 -7.48 9.76 -2.61
N PRO A 83 -6.92 9.59 -3.82
CA PRO A 83 -6.32 8.32 -4.20
C PRO A 83 -5.05 8.07 -3.38
N ALA A 84 -4.74 6.79 -3.09
CA ALA A 84 -3.58 6.42 -2.27
C ALA A 84 -2.23 7.03 -2.72
N SER A 85 -2.09 7.41 -4.00
CA SER A 85 -0.90 8.09 -4.53
C SER A 85 -0.71 9.51 -4.00
N ARG A 86 -1.78 10.21 -3.63
CA ARG A 86 -1.74 11.58 -3.08
C ARG A 86 -1.71 11.62 -1.55
N VAL A 87 -2.01 10.50 -0.90
CA VAL A 87 -2.04 10.38 0.57
C VAL A 87 -0.72 10.76 1.25
N PRO A 88 0.48 10.42 0.74
CA PRO A 88 1.72 10.82 1.38
C PRO A 88 1.89 12.35 1.53
N ALA A 89 1.50 13.12 0.50
CA ALA A 89 1.55 14.57 0.54
C ALA A 89 0.53 15.12 1.56
N ALA A 90 -0.69 14.60 1.55
CA ALA A 90 -1.73 14.91 2.53
C ALA A 90 -1.28 14.66 3.99
N VAL A 91 -0.67 13.50 4.26
CA VAL A 91 -0.10 13.18 5.58
C VAL A 91 1.01 14.17 5.94
N ALA A 92 1.90 14.52 5.01
CA ALA A 92 2.96 15.49 5.26
C ALA A 92 2.40 16.88 5.64
N THR A 93 1.34 17.32 4.96
CA THR A 93 0.62 18.56 5.28
C THR A 93 0.05 18.52 6.70
N VAL A 94 -0.70 17.48 7.05
CA VAL A 94 -1.29 17.31 8.39
C VAL A 94 -0.20 17.33 9.47
N LEU A 95 0.89 16.59 9.25
CA LEU A 95 2.02 16.53 10.19
C LEU A 95 2.68 17.89 10.45
N GLY A 96 2.60 18.82 9.49
CA GLY A 96 3.10 20.19 9.64
C GLY A 96 2.16 21.13 10.40
N ARG A 97 0.87 20.78 10.55
CA ARG A 97 -0.13 21.63 11.20
C ARG A 97 -0.11 21.44 12.73
N PRO A 98 -0.38 22.50 13.51
CA PRO A 98 -0.72 22.37 14.92
C PRO A 98 -1.89 21.40 15.10
N ASP A 99 -1.86 20.60 16.16
CA ASP A 99 -3.02 19.83 16.56
C ASP A 99 -3.99 20.76 17.30
N GLY A 100 -5.24 20.82 16.83
CA GLY A 100 -6.24 21.75 17.35
C GLY A 100 -6.74 21.43 18.77
N VAL A 101 -6.37 20.28 19.33
CA VAL A 101 -6.75 19.86 20.69
C VAL A 101 -5.57 19.81 21.65
N ASP A 102 -4.33 19.89 21.17
CA ASP A 102 -3.13 19.99 21.99
C ASP A 102 -2.99 21.41 22.58
N ALA A 103 -3.21 21.53 23.89
CA ALA A 103 -3.09 22.82 24.59
C ALA A 103 -1.69 23.45 24.52
N ALA A 104 -0.65 22.66 24.22
CA ALA A 104 0.71 23.14 24.02
C ALA A 104 0.98 23.63 22.58
N GLY A 105 -0.03 23.58 21.68
CA GLY A 105 0.07 24.04 20.30
C GLY A 105 1.08 23.25 19.46
N ARG A 106 1.41 22.02 19.86
CA ARG A 106 2.40 21.20 19.16
C ARG A 106 1.86 20.78 17.80
N THR A 107 2.77 20.63 16.85
CA THR A 107 2.43 20.04 15.56
C THR A 107 2.11 18.56 15.70
N HIS A 108 1.27 18.05 14.79
CA HIS A 108 1.00 16.61 14.69
C HIS A 108 2.30 15.80 14.58
N ARG A 109 3.34 16.30 13.90
CA ARG A 109 4.66 15.66 13.86
C ARG A 109 5.30 15.54 15.24
N ALA A 110 5.29 16.61 16.04
CA ALA A 110 5.88 16.60 17.38
C ALA A 110 5.12 15.65 18.32
N ILE A 111 3.78 15.62 18.23
CA ILE A 111 2.94 14.70 18.99
C ILE A 111 3.20 13.25 18.55
N LEU A 112 3.35 13.02 17.25
CA LEU A 112 3.64 11.71 16.68
C LEU A 112 4.99 11.17 17.16
N GLN A 113 6.01 12.02 17.26
CA GLN A 113 7.31 11.68 17.84
C GLN A 113 7.20 11.31 19.33
N ALA A 114 6.40 12.05 20.09
CA ALA A 114 6.17 11.82 21.52
C ALA A 114 5.24 10.64 21.83
N THR A 115 4.64 10.00 20.80
CA THR A 115 3.65 8.92 20.96
C THR A 115 4.20 7.60 20.40
N PRO A 116 5.11 6.91 21.13
CA PRO A 116 5.70 5.66 20.65
C PRO A 116 4.69 4.50 20.62
N VAL A 117 3.65 4.57 21.44
CA VAL A 117 2.60 3.54 21.58
C VAL A 117 1.25 4.20 21.27
N PRO A 118 0.38 3.59 20.44
CA PRO A 118 -0.91 4.17 20.13
C PRO A 118 -1.79 4.16 21.38
N LYS A 119 -2.28 5.32 21.79
CA LYS A 119 -3.25 5.46 22.88
C LYS A 119 -4.65 5.44 22.30
N ARG A 120 -5.36 4.30 22.43
CA ARG A 120 -6.75 4.21 21.98
C ARG A 120 -7.66 4.83 23.03
N ASP A 121 -8.55 5.71 22.58
CA ASP A 121 -9.63 6.19 23.42
C ASP A 121 -10.65 5.07 23.67
N ALA A 122 -11.16 4.97 24.90
CA ALA A 122 -12.09 3.91 25.28
C ALA A 122 -13.48 4.07 24.60
N GLN A 123 -13.84 5.28 24.19
CA GLN A 123 -15.08 5.60 23.48
C GLN A 123 -15.00 5.32 21.97
N GLN A 124 -13.80 5.11 21.42
CA GLN A 124 -13.66 4.78 20.00
C GLN A 124 -14.16 3.35 19.69
N PRO A 125 -14.92 3.16 18.59
CA PRO A 125 -15.38 1.85 18.16
C PRO A 125 -14.24 0.83 18.04
N ALA A 126 -14.54 -0.43 18.36
CA ALA A 126 -13.58 -1.52 18.16
C ALA A 126 -13.19 -1.60 16.68
N GLY A 127 -11.90 -1.41 16.39
CA GLY A 127 -11.38 -1.40 15.02
C GLY A 127 -11.28 -0.03 14.37
N SER A 128 -11.55 1.06 15.10
CA SER A 128 -11.15 2.42 14.72
C SER A 128 -10.03 2.93 15.63
N TYR A 129 -9.18 3.78 15.10
CA TYR A 129 -8.16 4.49 15.84
C TYR A 129 -7.99 5.87 15.22
N ARG A 130 -8.14 6.93 16.02
CA ARG A 130 -7.91 8.32 15.59
C ARG A 130 -6.66 8.88 16.26
N PHE A 131 -5.84 9.57 15.46
CA PHE A 131 -4.70 10.35 15.90
C PHE A 131 -4.79 11.74 15.27
N GLY A 132 -5.20 12.74 16.05
CA GLY A 132 -5.48 14.09 15.56
C GLY A 132 -6.42 14.04 14.35
N ASP A 133 -5.91 14.56 13.23
CA ASP A 133 -6.60 14.59 11.95
C ASP A 133 -6.51 13.30 11.10
N LEU A 134 -5.92 12.23 11.61
CA LEU A 134 -5.77 10.96 10.89
C LEU A 134 -6.65 9.87 11.51
N VAL A 135 -7.47 9.22 10.68
CA VAL A 135 -8.33 8.10 11.12
C VAL A 135 -7.93 6.81 10.42
N PHE A 136 -7.75 5.79 11.24
CA PHE A 136 -7.36 4.45 10.83
C PHE A 136 -8.48 3.47 11.15
N THR A 137 -8.77 2.56 10.24
CA THR A 137 -9.75 1.49 10.45
C THR A 137 -9.13 0.12 10.19
N ARG A 138 -9.53 -0.87 10.98
CA ARG A 138 -9.16 -2.27 10.82
C ARG A 138 -10.11 -2.96 9.85
N GLY A 139 -9.61 -3.31 8.67
CA GLY A 139 -10.31 -4.15 7.71
C GLY A 139 -9.83 -5.61 7.73
N LYS A 140 -10.33 -6.42 6.78
CA LYS A 140 -9.91 -7.81 6.58
C LYS A 140 -8.40 -7.96 6.35
N ALA A 141 -7.80 -6.97 5.67
CA ALA A 141 -6.37 -6.93 5.35
C ALA A 141 -5.52 -6.20 6.43
N GLY A 142 -6.07 -5.95 7.62
CA GLY A 142 -5.40 -5.21 8.69
C GLY A 142 -5.77 -3.73 8.76
N TRP A 143 -5.04 -2.98 9.57
CA TRP A 143 -5.21 -1.54 9.77
C TRP A 143 -4.77 -0.74 8.55
N ARG A 144 -5.55 0.29 8.21
CA ARG A 144 -5.24 1.22 7.12
C ARG A 144 -5.69 2.63 7.49
N LEU A 145 -4.98 3.64 6.97
CA LEU A 145 -5.47 5.02 6.96
C LEU A 145 -6.67 5.11 6.02
N THR A 146 -7.81 5.57 6.53
CA THR A 146 -9.09 5.62 5.80
C THR A 146 -9.62 7.04 5.65
N GLU A 147 -9.32 7.92 6.60
CA GLU A 147 -9.80 9.30 6.58
C GLU A 147 -8.72 10.26 7.03
N ILE A 148 -8.75 11.46 6.46
CA ILE A 148 -7.90 12.57 6.85
C ILE A 148 -8.76 13.83 6.95
N TYR A 149 -8.62 14.56 8.04
CA TYR A 149 -9.26 15.85 8.28
C TYR A 149 -8.29 16.96 7.88
N MET A 150 -8.60 17.67 6.80
CA MET A 150 -7.82 18.84 6.41
C MET A 150 -8.67 19.77 5.55
N ASP A 151 -8.59 21.07 5.84
CA ASP A 151 -8.97 22.10 4.88
C ASP A 151 -7.94 22.17 3.73
N GLU A 152 -8.45 22.40 2.50
CA GLU A 152 -7.67 22.57 1.27
C GLU A 152 -6.75 23.81 1.33
#